data_AF-A0A9N9MRC6-F1
#
_entry.id   AF-A0A9N9MRC6-F1
#
_cell.length_a   1.000
_cell.length_b   1.000
_cell.length_c   1.000
_cell.angle_alpha   90.00
_cell.angle_beta   90.00
_cell.angle_gamma   90.00
#
_symmetry.space_group_name_H-M   'P 1'
#
loop_
_entity.id
_entity.type
_entity.pdbx_description
1 polymer ?
#
loop_
_entity_poly.entity_id
_entity_poly.type
_entity_poly.pdbx_seq_one_letter_code
_entity_poly.pdbx_strand_id
1 'polypeptide(L)'
;MPKKWETLGVNLHQEVRKAIESLDFPFMTPVQAATIPQLLGKKDVAAEAVTGSGKTLAFLIPILDFLKRRESEEKWQKHDVGAIVISPTRELALQTKEVLDQLLKSVNNLTQILLVGGNSVDDDVKSFREKGGNIIICTPGRLEDLLTRKQDINLPNAVKKLEVLILDEADRLLDLGFQKTLDTILSYLPRQRRTGLFSATQTKEVQDLIRAGLRNPVLVSVSAKAKQSTPDMLQNYYILAKNDGKLSTLLSFLQQKQIQKSMLFLPTCACVDYWSKIFTQIIPKDLELPVLAIHGKMKNKRQRVLDKFRDSEKALLLCTDVMARGIDIPEVDWVLQWDPPANASAFVHRVGRTARQGQQGSALIVLLENEEAYVNFIETNQRVKLNKLDDMAGEGHFQIDTLREKIRSLLKKDRLLLETATKAYVSHIRAYSKHECSLLLRVQELPLGALGATYGLLQLPKMPELKNRDISDFPIVDNLNMDIIPYKDKIREAIRKKKLEEYKNTGIWPNKKTKHIKKSTEAWSITKQKKDERKEKRTKRKQAKLAAKTEGKTKKRKGGVTEEDIEELKRDMALLKKFKKKKISDEEYDKQMGLA
;
A
#
# COMPACT_ATOMS: atom_id res chain seq x y z
N MET A 1 -28.31 -23.40 8.75
CA MET A 1 -28.23 -24.26 7.55
C MET A 1 -27.77 -23.41 6.36
N PRO A 2 -26.93 -23.96 5.47
CA PRO A 2 -26.53 -23.29 4.24
C PRO A 2 -27.78 -23.00 3.39
N LYS A 3 -27.92 -21.75 2.92
CA LYS A 3 -29.07 -21.31 2.14
C LYS A 3 -28.74 -21.41 0.65
N LYS A 4 -29.57 -22.12 -0.12
CA LYS A 4 -29.40 -22.18 -1.57
C LYS A 4 -29.84 -20.87 -2.23
N TRP A 5 -29.30 -20.55 -3.40
CA TRP A 5 -29.62 -19.32 -4.13
C TRP A 5 -31.09 -19.19 -4.49
N GLU A 6 -31.82 -20.29 -4.70
CA GLU A 6 -33.27 -20.26 -4.98
C GLU A 6 -34.10 -19.79 -3.78
N THR A 7 -33.53 -19.88 -2.57
CA THR A 7 -34.20 -19.49 -1.32
C THR A 7 -33.94 -18.03 -0.92
N LEU A 8 -33.31 -17.24 -1.80
CA LEU A 8 -32.95 -15.83 -1.55
C LEU A 8 -34.19 -14.94 -1.26
N GLY A 9 -35.40 -15.39 -1.62
CA GLY A 9 -36.66 -14.71 -1.28
C GLY A 9 -36.94 -13.45 -2.09
N VAL A 10 -36.04 -13.08 -3.00
CA VAL A 10 -36.19 -12.01 -3.99
C VAL A 10 -35.86 -12.56 -5.36
N ASN A 11 -36.69 -12.21 -6.35
CA ASN A 11 -36.48 -12.62 -7.73
C ASN A 11 -35.32 -11.80 -8.31
N LEU A 12 -34.30 -12.43 -8.89
CA LEU A 12 -33.18 -11.77 -9.56
C LEU A 12 -33.44 -11.67 -11.07
N HIS A 13 -32.84 -10.69 -11.72
CA HIS A 13 -32.82 -10.59 -13.17
C HIS A 13 -32.19 -11.84 -13.78
N GLN A 14 -32.76 -12.33 -14.90
CA GLN A 14 -32.39 -13.63 -15.48
C GLN A 14 -30.90 -13.73 -15.84
N GLU A 15 -30.31 -12.66 -16.38
CA GLU A 15 -28.88 -12.61 -16.68
C GLU A 15 -28.00 -12.70 -15.41
N VAL A 16 -28.43 -12.05 -14.32
CA VAL A 16 -27.69 -12.07 -13.04
C VAL A 16 -27.76 -13.46 -12.42
N ARG A 17 -28.91 -14.13 -12.52
CA ARG A 17 -29.06 -15.53 -12.07
C ARG A 17 -28.11 -16.48 -12.83
N LYS A 18 -28.04 -16.35 -14.16
CA LYS A 18 -27.09 -17.12 -14.98
C LYS A 18 -25.64 -16.84 -14.60
N ALA A 19 -25.31 -15.60 -14.26
CA ALA A 19 -23.97 -15.22 -13.78
C ALA A 19 -23.61 -15.87 -12.44
N ILE A 20 -24.59 -16.08 -11.55
CA ILE A 20 -24.36 -16.78 -10.28
C ILE A 20 -24.18 -18.28 -10.51
N GLU A 21 -25.01 -18.86 -11.38
CA GLU A 21 -24.95 -20.28 -11.75
C GLU A 21 -23.60 -20.63 -12.40
N SER A 22 -22.99 -19.73 -13.19
CA SER A 22 -21.68 -19.95 -13.82
C SER A 22 -20.48 -19.86 -12.86
N LEU A 23 -20.68 -19.42 -11.62
CA LEU A 23 -19.64 -19.42 -10.58
C LEU A 23 -19.56 -20.76 -9.83
N ASP A 24 -20.47 -21.70 -10.07
CA ASP A 24 -20.52 -23.03 -9.45
C ASP A 24 -20.52 -23.01 -7.91
N PHE A 25 -21.08 -21.97 -7.29
CA PHE A 25 -21.26 -21.92 -5.82
C PHE A 25 -22.61 -22.52 -5.41
N PRO A 26 -22.64 -23.71 -4.78
CA PRO A 26 -23.90 -24.41 -4.47
C PRO A 26 -24.75 -23.72 -3.41
N PHE A 27 -24.14 -22.90 -2.54
CA PHE A 27 -24.82 -22.25 -1.43
C PHE A 27 -24.33 -20.80 -1.23
N MET A 28 -25.21 -19.95 -0.72
CA MET A 28 -24.88 -18.61 -0.27
C MET A 28 -24.16 -18.64 1.07
N THR A 29 -23.22 -17.72 1.24
CA THR A 29 -22.65 -17.43 2.56
C THR A 29 -23.66 -16.66 3.43
N PRO A 30 -23.54 -16.72 4.77
CA PRO A 30 -24.48 -16.04 5.66
C PRO A 30 -24.55 -14.52 5.43
N VAL A 31 -23.44 -13.86 5.06
CA VAL A 31 -23.44 -12.43 4.71
C VAL A 31 -24.21 -12.17 3.42
N GLN A 32 -24.03 -12.99 2.39
CA GLN A 32 -24.76 -12.86 1.12
C GLN A 32 -26.27 -12.98 1.34
N ALA A 33 -26.69 -14.02 2.06
CA ALA A 33 -28.11 -14.25 2.34
C ALA A 33 -28.76 -13.16 3.21
N ALA A 34 -27.97 -12.45 4.02
CA ALA A 34 -28.47 -11.38 4.87
C ALA A 34 -28.47 -10.00 4.19
N THR A 35 -27.48 -9.70 3.34
CA THR A 35 -27.32 -8.37 2.74
C THR A 35 -28.00 -8.22 1.39
N ILE A 36 -27.99 -9.25 0.53
CA ILE A 36 -28.52 -9.14 -0.84
C ILE A 36 -29.99 -8.72 -0.84
N PRO A 37 -30.91 -9.34 -0.06
CA PRO A 37 -32.32 -8.94 -0.05
C PRO A 37 -32.54 -7.52 0.48
N GLN A 38 -31.71 -7.07 1.44
CA GLN A 38 -31.84 -5.73 2.02
C GLN A 38 -31.41 -4.65 1.03
N LEU A 39 -30.29 -4.87 0.32
CA LEU A 39 -29.83 -3.98 -0.74
C LEU A 39 -30.87 -3.90 -1.86
N LEU A 40 -31.35 -5.04 -2.37
CA LEU A 40 -32.38 -5.09 -3.42
C LEU A 40 -33.73 -4.50 -2.96
N GLY A 41 -34.04 -4.59 -1.68
CA GLY A 41 -35.15 -3.90 -1.02
C GLY A 41 -35.00 -2.38 -0.93
N LYS A 42 -34.01 -1.79 -1.63
CA LYS A 42 -33.75 -0.35 -1.70
C LYS A 42 -33.41 0.28 -0.35
N LYS A 43 -32.76 -0.48 0.55
CA LYS A 43 -32.25 0.04 1.84
C LYS A 43 -30.73 0.24 1.77
N ASP A 44 -30.24 1.20 2.56
CA ASP A 44 -28.82 1.29 2.84
C ASP A 44 -28.43 0.16 3.81
N VAL A 45 -27.23 -0.40 3.66
CA VAL A 45 -26.79 -1.56 4.45
C VAL A 45 -25.40 -1.30 4.98
N ALA A 46 -25.21 -1.53 6.28
CA ALA A 46 -23.89 -1.61 6.89
C ALA A 46 -23.69 -3.04 7.38
N ALA A 47 -22.81 -3.76 6.69
CA ALA A 47 -22.55 -5.18 6.88
C ALA A 47 -21.21 -5.41 7.58
N GLU A 48 -21.26 -6.08 8.71
CA GLU A 48 -20.12 -6.58 9.45
C GLU A 48 -19.98 -8.08 9.23
N ALA A 49 -18.90 -8.47 8.56
CA ALA A 49 -18.57 -9.87 8.33
C ALA A 49 -17.06 -10.08 8.24
N VAL A 50 -16.59 -11.23 8.74
CA VAL A 50 -15.17 -11.61 8.77
C VAL A 50 -14.53 -11.62 7.38
N THR A 51 -13.21 -11.51 7.32
CA THR A 51 -12.46 -11.63 6.07
C THR A 51 -12.67 -13.01 5.44
N GLY A 52 -12.80 -13.09 4.12
CA GLY A 52 -13.04 -14.36 3.42
C GLY A 52 -14.49 -14.87 3.48
N SER A 53 -15.44 -14.11 4.06
CA SER A 53 -16.85 -14.53 4.15
C SER A 53 -17.66 -14.39 2.85
N GLY A 54 -17.02 -14.09 1.72
CA GLY A 54 -17.70 -13.87 0.43
C GLY A 54 -18.42 -12.53 0.29
N LYS A 55 -17.92 -11.46 0.95
CA LYS A 55 -18.51 -10.10 0.90
C LYS A 55 -18.61 -9.53 -0.52
N THR A 56 -17.66 -9.86 -1.40
CA THR A 56 -17.60 -9.33 -2.76
C THR A 56 -18.87 -9.63 -3.56
N LEU A 57 -19.33 -10.89 -3.56
CA LEU A 57 -20.59 -11.25 -4.22
C LEU A 57 -21.81 -10.63 -3.54
N ALA A 58 -21.72 -10.40 -2.22
CA ALA A 58 -22.80 -9.84 -1.42
C ALA A 58 -23.19 -8.40 -1.83
N PHE A 59 -22.28 -7.66 -2.48
CA PHE A 59 -22.57 -6.35 -3.07
C PHE A 59 -22.55 -6.31 -4.59
N LEU A 60 -21.75 -7.15 -5.28
CA LEU A 60 -21.72 -7.16 -6.75
C LEU A 60 -23.03 -7.67 -7.36
N ILE A 61 -23.66 -8.68 -6.76
CA ILE A 61 -24.94 -9.22 -7.24
C ILE A 61 -26.04 -8.15 -7.21
N PRO A 62 -26.27 -7.43 -6.07
CA PRO A 62 -27.21 -6.32 -6.05
C PRO A 62 -26.89 -5.21 -7.05
N ILE A 63 -25.61 -4.85 -7.24
CA ILE A 63 -25.22 -3.84 -8.24
C ILE A 63 -25.72 -4.23 -9.62
N LEU A 64 -25.40 -5.45 -10.07
CA LEU A 64 -25.77 -5.90 -11.42
C LEU A 64 -27.29 -5.95 -11.60
N ASP A 65 -28.02 -6.42 -10.59
CA ASP A 65 -29.47 -6.50 -10.63
C ASP A 65 -30.15 -5.12 -10.72
N PHE A 66 -29.68 -4.15 -9.93
CA PHE A 66 -30.15 -2.76 -9.99
C PHE A 66 -29.95 -2.15 -11.38
N LEU A 67 -28.72 -2.25 -11.90
CA LEU A 67 -28.39 -1.65 -13.18
C LEU A 67 -29.18 -2.28 -14.33
N LYS A 68 -29.43 -3.59 -14.27
CA LYS A 68 -30.24 -4.30 -15.29
C LYS A 68 -31.72 -3.98 -15.24
N ARG A 69 -32.29 -3.89 -14.04
CA ARG A 69 -33.68 -3.43 -13.90
C ARG A 69 -33.85 -2.01 -14.42
N ARG A 70 -32.92 -1.11 -14.07
CA ARG A 70 -32.96 0.27 -14.56
C ARG A 70 -32.76 0.34 -16.07
N GLU A 71 -31.90 -0.50 -16.66
CA GLU A 71 -31.70 -0.57 -18.12
C GLU A 71 -33.02 -0.86 -18.87
N SER A 72 -33.92 -1.64 -18.24
CA SER A 72 -35.24 -1.95 -18.81
C SER A 72 -36.16 -0.73 -18.87
N GLU A 73 -35.95 0.25 -17.99
CA GLU A 73 -36.71 1.51 -17.95
C GLU A 73 -36.03 2.61 -18.80
N GLU A 74 -34.73 2.77 -18.64
CA GLU A 74 -33.90 3.78 -19.31
C GLU A 74 -32.55 3.18 -19.72
N LYS A 75 -32.27 3.14 -21.03
CA LYS A 75 -30.98 2.63 -21.53
C LYS A 75 -29.81 3.48 -21.02
N TRP A 76 -28.80 2.81 -20.48
CA TRP A 76 -27.55 3.44 -20.05
C TRP A 76 -26.82 4.10 -21.22
N GLN A 77 -26.45 5.37 -21.08
CA GLN A 77 -25.53 5.99 -22.02
C GLN A 77 -24.11 5.51 -21.75
N LYS A 78 -23.24 5.59 -22.77
CA LYS A 78 -21.84 5.13 -22.69
C LYS A 78 -21.07 5.71 -21.49
N HIS A 79 -21.36 6.94 -21.11
CA HIS A 79 -20.68 7.66 -20.03
C HIS A 79 -21.51 7.79 -18.77
N ASP A 80 -22.68 7.13 -18.67
CA ASP A 80 -23.46 7.12 -17.43
C ASP A 80 -22.84 6.13 -16.45
N VAL A 81 -22.57 6.59 -15.22
CA VAL A 81 -22.06 5.78 -14.12
C VAL A 81 -23.21 5.44 -13.19
N GLY A 82 -23.57 4.16 -13.12
CA GLY A 82 -24.66 3.65 -12.28
C GLY A 82 -24.19 3.11 -10.93
N ALA A 83 -22.95 2.61 -10.84
CA ALA A 83 -22.39 2.11 -9.58
C ALA A 83 -20.91 2.49 -9.38
N ILE A 84 -20.54 2.73 -8.13
CA ILE A 84 -19.15 2.98 -7.71
C ILE A 84 -18.82 2.05 -6.54
N VAL A 85 -17.73 1.31 -6.65
CA VAL A 85 -17.10 0.54 -5.57
C VAL A 85 -15.78 1.20 -5.20
N ILE A 86 -15.67 1.66 -3.96
CA ILE A 86 -14.46 2.26 -3.41
C ILE A 86 -13.77 1.22 -2.54
N SER A 87 -12.54 0.85 -2.91
CA SER A 87 -11.67 -0.07 -2.16
C SER A 87 -10.41 0.64 -1.66
N PRO A 88 -9.88 0.31 -0.48
CA PRO A 88 -8.73 0.99 0.12
C PRO A 88 -7.40 0.80 -0.61
N THR A 89 -7.21 -0.35 -1.27
CA THR A 89 -5.95 -0.71 -1.93
C THR A 89 -6.17 -1.02 -3.40
N ARG A 90 -5.10 -0.87 -4.20
CA ARG A 90 -5.14 -1.16 -5.64
C ARG A 90 -5.39 -2.63 -5.91
N GLU A 91 -4.83 -3.49 -5.06
CA GLU A 91 -4.89 -4.94 -5.18
C GLU A 91 -6.32 -5.45 -4.92
N LEU A 92 -6.99 -4.93 -3.88
CA LEU A 92 -8.39 -5.25 -3.62
C LEU A 92 -9.31 -4.76 -4.75
N ALA A 93 -9.08 -3.55 -5.26
CA ALA A 93 -9.82 -3.04 -6.42
C ALA A 93 -9.67 -3.93 -7.67
N LEU A 94 -8.43 -4.38 -7.96
CA LEU A 94 -8.15 -5.32 -9.06
C LEU A 94 -8.89 -6.64 -8.89
N GLN A 95 -8.87 -7.21 -7.69
CA GLN A 95 -9.57 -8.46 -7.40
C GLN A 95 -11.09 -8.33 -7.55
N THR A 96 -11.68 -7.25 -7.04
CA THR A 96 -13.11 -6.99 -7.24
C THR A 96 -13.44 -6.85 -8.74
N LYS A 97 -12.52 -6.27 -9.52
CA LYS A 97 -12.65 -6.16 -10.98
C LYS A 97 -12.60 -7.52 -11.67
N GLU A 98 -11.71 -8.42 -11.24
CA GLU A 98 -11.61 -9.80 -11.77
C GLU A 98 -12.89 -10.60 -11.50
N VAL A 99 -13.46 -10.50 -10.29
CA VAL A 99 -14.75 -11.13 -9.97
C VAL A 99 -15.87 -10.52 -10.81
N LEU A 100 -15.87 -9.19 -10.98
CA LEU A 100 -16.86 -8.52 -11.82
C LEU A 100 -16.74 -8.91 -13.30
N ASP A 101 -15.52 -9.11 -13.84
CA ASP A 101 -15.34 -9.61 -15.21
C ASP A 101 -16.02 -10.97 -15.42
N GLN A 102 -15.90 -11.88 -14.44
CA GLN A 102 -16.52 -13.20 -14.53
C GLN A 102 -18.04 -13.09 -14.59
N LEU A 103 -18.63 -12.25 -13.73
CA LEU A 103 -20.08 -12.01 -13.71
C LEU A 103 -20.57 -11.33 -15.00
N LEU A 104 -19.81 -10.37 -15.54
CA LEU A 104 -20.16 -9.66 -16.77
C LEU A 104 -20.13 -10.53 -18.03
N LYS A 105 -19.54 -11.74 -18.01
CA LYS A 105 -19.64 -12.69 -19.13
C LYS A 105 -21.08 -13.13 -19.40
N SER A 106 -21.92 -13.14 -18.37
CA SER A 106 -23.33 -13.54 -18.46
C SER A 106 -24.30 -12.35 -18.42
N VAL A 107 -23.80 -11.12 -18.23
CA VAL A 107 -24.59 -9.89 -18.08
C VAL A 107 -24.17 -8.88 -19.16
N ASN A 108 -25.02 -8.69 -20.16
CA ASN A 108 -24.68 -7.90 -21.35
C ASN A 108 -24.78 -6.38 -21.09
N ASN A 109 -24.34 -5.55 -22.04
CA ASN A 109 -24.57 -4.08 -22.06
C ASN A 109 -24.09 -3.27 -20.85
N LEU A 110 -23.39 -3.87 -19.89
CA LEU A 110 -22.76 -3.17 -18.78
C LEU A 110 -21.24 -3.18 -18.97
N THR A 111 -20.64 -2.01 -18.79
CA THR A 111 -19.20 -1.82 -18.87
C THR A 111 -18.63 -1.51 -17.50
N GLN A 112 -17.39 -1.93 -17.27
CA GLN A 112 -16.65 -1.59 -16.06
C GLN A 112 -15.33 -0.89 -16.35
N ILE A 113 -14.89 -0.08 -15.40
CA ILE A 113 -13.58 0.56 -15.43
C ILE A 113 -12.89 0.50 -14.06
N LEU A 114 -11.58 0.31 -14.08
CA LEU A 114 -10.73 0.30 -12.89
C LEU A 114 -9.96 1.62 -12.79
N LEU A 115 -10.20 2.39 -11.73
CA LEU A 115 -9.56 3.68 -11.47
C LEU A 115 -8.68 3.60 -10.22
N VAL A 116 -7.41 3.21 -10.41
CA VAL A 116 -6.45 3.01 -9.33
C VAL A 116 -5.18 3.83 -9.52
N GLY A 117 -4.58 4.29 -8.42
CA GLY A 117 -3.32 5.05 -8.48
C GLY A 117 -2.20 4.25 -9.16
N GLY A 118 -1.19 4.91 -9.75
CA GLY A 118 0.00 4.26 -10.33
C GLY A 118 -0.02 4.03 -11.84
N ASN A 119 -1.18 4.10 -12.49
CA ASN A 119 -1.30 4.30 -13.93
C ASN A 119 -1.29 5.80 -14.26
N SER A 120 -1.01 6.17 -15.52
CA SER A 120 -1.17 7.57 -15.92
C SER A 120 -2.66 7.96 -15.87
N VAL A 121 -2.95 9.21 -15.50
CA VAL A 121 -4.34 9.69 -15.45
C VAL A 121 -4.91 9.80 -16.86
N ASP A 122 -4.06 10.13 -17.84
CA ASP A 122 -4.46 10.29 -19.24
C ASP A 122 -4.90 8.96 -19.86
N ASP A 123 -4.27 7.84 -19.47
CA ASP A 123 -4.69 6.50 -19.89
C ASP A 123 -6.06 6.13 -19.33
N ASP A 124 -6.33 6.45 -18.05
CA ASP A 124 -7.64 6.23 -17.43
C ASP A 124 -8.72 7.06 -18.12
N VAL A 125 -8.41 8.33 -18.44
CA VAL A 125 -9.29 9.24 -19.18
C VAL A 125 -9.63 8.68 -20.56
N LYS A 126 -8.61 8.22 -21.28
CA LYS A 126 -8.76 7.62 -22.60
C LYS A 126 -9.62 6.35 -22.53
N SER A 127 -9.34 5.46 -21.57
CA SER A 127 -10.12 4.23 -21.37
C SER A 127 -11.58 4.52 -21.07
N PHE A 128 -11.88 5.53 -20.24
CA PHE A 128 -13.26 5.92 -19.93
C PHE A 128 -13.99 6.49 -21.16
N ARG A 129 -13.31 7.31 -21.99
CA ARG A 129 -13.88 7.83 -23.24
C ARG A 129 -14.15 6.72 -24.27
N GLU A 130 -13.24 5.77 -24.39
CA GLU A 130 -13.32 4.68 -25.37
C GLU A 130 -14.31 3.59 -24.98
N LYS A 131 -14.27 3.13 -23.72
CA LYS A 131 -15.03 1.95 -23.26
C LYS A 131 -16.26 2.31 -22.42
N GLY A 132 -16.36 3.53 -21.90
CA GLY A 132 -17.36 3.87 -20.90
C GLY A 132 -16.99 3.37 -19.50
N GLY A 133 -17.97 3.29 -18.61
CA GLY A 133 -17.78 2.79 -17.26
C GLY A 133 -19.04 2.88 -16.42
N ASN A 134 -20.04 2.03 -16.71
CA ASN A 134 -21.28 1.98 -15.93
C ASN A 134 -21.01 1.58 -14.47
N ILE A 135 -20.00 0.74 -14.26
CA ILE A 135 -19.50 0.35 -12.94
C ILE A 135 -18.05 0.81 -12.80
N ILE A 136 -17.79 1.66 -11.81
CA ILE A 136 -16.44 2.10 -11.47
C ILE A 136 -15.95 1.32 -10.25
N ILE A 137 -14.80 0.66 -10.36
CA ILE A 137 -14.07 0.12 -9.21
C ILE A 137 -12.81 0.96 -9.03
N CYS A 138 -12.59 1.49 -7.83
CA CYS A 138 -11.57 2.54 -7.66
C CYS A 138 -10.92 2.59 -6.28
N THR A 139 -9.77 3.27 -6.23
CA THR A 139 -9.18 3.76 -4.98
C THR A 139 -9.56 5.21 -4.73
N PRO A 140 -9.78 5.65 -3.47
CA PRO A 140 -10.29 6.98 -3.15
C PRO A 140 -9.51 8.12 -3.82
N GLY A 141 -8.18 8.13 -3.68
CA GLY A 141 -7.35 9.23 -4.20
C GLY A 141 -7.39 9.38 -5.72
N ARG A 142 -7.53 8.28 -6.48
CA ARG A 142 -7.64 8.35 -7.96
C ARG A 142 -9.02 8.82 -8.39
N LEU A 143 -10.08 8.40 -7.70
CA LEU A 143 -11.44 8.87 -7.97
C LEU A 143 -11.57 10.36 -7.66
N GLU A 144 -11.05 10.82 -6.52
CA GLU A 144 -11.02 12.25 -6.16
C GLU A 144 -10.29 13.08 -7.21
N ASP A 145 -9.10 12.65 -7.65
CA ASP A 145 -8.33 13.36 -8.69
C ASP A 145 -9.16 13.52 -9.99
N LEU A 146 -9.85 12.46 -10.43
CA LEU A 146 -10.68 12.49 -11.64
C LEU A 146 -11.97 13.30 -11.49
N LEU A 147 -12.60 13.31 -10.30
CA LEU A 147 -13.78 14.14 -10.03
C LEU A 147 -13.43 15.64 -9.95
N THR A 148 -12.22 15.97 -9.49
CA THR A 148 -11.79 17.35 -9.27
C THR A 148 -11.21 17.98 -10.56
N ARG A 149 -10.63 17.18 -11.46
CA ARG A 149 -10.09 17.64 -12.74
C ARG A 149 -11.21 18.00 -13.73
N LYS A 150 -11.44 19.30 -13.91
CA LYS A 150 -12.53 19.84 -14.75
C LYS A 150 -12.29 19.82 -16.27
N GLN A 151 -11.09 19.48 -16.75
CA GLN A 151 -10.70 19.80 -18.15
C GLN A 151 -10.82 18.63 -19.15
N ASP A 152 -10.82 17.36 -18.73
CA ASP A 152 -10.73 16.23 -19.69
C ASP A 152 -11.87 15.22 -19.62
N ILE A 153 -12.50 15.00 -18.47
CA ILE A 153 -13.71 14.16 -18.37
C ILE A 153 -14.74 14.92 -17.55
N ASN A 154 -15.97 15.01 -18.05
CA ASN A 154 -17.08 15.47 -17.22
C ASN A 154 -17.59 14.32 -16.32
N LEU A 155 -16.67 13.73 -15.54
CA LEU A 155 -16.99 12.65 -14.60
C LEU A 155 -18.04 13.10 -13.56
N PRO A 156 -18.03 14.35 -13.06
CA PRO A 156 -19.13 14.86 -12.23
C PRO A 156 -20.51 14.76 -12.88
N ASN A 157 -20.62 14.92 -14.21
CA ASN A 157 -21.88 14.72 -14.91
C ASN A 157 -22.22 13.24 -15.09
N ALA A 158 -21.22 12.39 -15.35
CA ALA A 158 -21.37 10.95 -15.48
C ALA A 158 -21.95 10.29 -14.22
N VAL A 159 -21.57 10.75 -13.03
CA VAL A 159 -22.03 10.19 -11.74
C VAL A 159 -23.41 10.70 -11.29
N LYS A 160 -24.08 11.57 -12.06
CA LYS A 160 -25.42 12.07 -11.69
C LYS A 160 -26.48 10.97 -11.63
N LYS A 161 -26.33 9.93 -12.46
CA LYS A 161 -27.24 8.77 -12.49
C LYS A 161 -26.79 7.63 -11.57
N LEU A 162 -25.87 7.89 -10.64
CA LEU A 162 -25.39 6.90 -9.69
C LEU A 162 -26.52 6.38 -8.81
N GLU A 163 -26.75 5.07 -8.83
CA GLU A 163 -27.74 4.40 -8.00
C GLU A 163 -27.12 3.74 -6.77
N VAL A 164 -25.92 3.19 -6.92
CA VAL A 164 -25.28 2.37 -5.87
C VAL A 164 -23.86 2.84 -5.58
N LEU A 165 -23.58 3.09 -4.30
CA LEU A 165 -22.24 3.35 -3.78
C LEU A 165 -21.86 2.26 -2.78
N ILE A 166 -20.73 1.59 -3.01
CA ILE A 166 -20.17 0.60 -2.09
C ILE A 166 -18.87 1.13 -1.51
N LEU A 167 -18.77 1.10 -0.18
CA LEU A 167 -17.54 1.31 0.58
C LEU A 167 -17.05 -0.04 1.07
N ASP A 168 -16.06 -0.61 0.38
CA ASP A 168 -15.46 -1.90 0.73
C ASP A 168 -14.28 -1.69 1.69
N GLU A 169 -14.17 -2.55 2.69
CA GLU A 169 -13.25 -2.42 3.84
C GLU A 169 -13.22 -0.99 4.43
N ALA A 170 -14.38 -0.51 4.86
CA ALA A 170 -14.56 0.87 5.31
C ALA A 170 -13.70 1.25 6.54
N ASP A 171 -13.43 0.31 7.43
CA ASP A 171 -12.45 0.49 8.53
C ASP A 171 -11.07 0.85 7.99
N ARG A 172 -10.64 0.21 6.90
CA ARG A 172 -9.34 0.49 6.29
C ARG A 172 -9.29 1.83 5.59
N LEU A 173 -10.39 2.24 4.97
CA LEU A 173 -10.47 3.57 4.34
C LEU A 173 -10.21 4.67 5.38
N LEU A 174 -10.75 4.50 6.59
CA LEU A 174 -10.56 5.43 7.71
C LEU A 174 -9.15 5.33 8.31
N ASP A 175 -8.65 4.11 8.57
CA ASP A 175 -7.29 3.86 9.09
C ASP A 175 -6.19 4.54 8.24
N LEU A 176 -6.36 4.55 6.92
CA LEU A 176 -5.40 5.15 5.98
C LEU A 176 -5.51 6.68 5.89
N GLY A 177 -6.44 7.28 6.64
CA GLY A 177 -6.68 8.72 6.65
C GLY A 177 -7.41 9.24 5.42
N PHE A 178 -8.17 8.39 4.70
CA PHE A 178 -8.92 8.82 3.52
C PHE A 178 -10.23 9.54 3.85
N GLN A 179 -10.53 9.81 5.12
CA GLN A 179 -11.77 10.47 5.53
C GLN A 179 -12.04 11.76 4.75
N LYS A 180 -11.06 12.67 4.65
CA LYS A 180 -11.19 13.92 3.89
C LYS A 180 -11.44 13.68 2.40
N THR A 181 -10.73 12.71 1.81
CA THR A 181 -10.90 12.33 0.41
C THR A 181 -12.29 11.74 0.16
N LEU A 182 -12.81 10.93 1.08
CA LEU A 182 -14.18 10.41 1.01
C LEU A 182 -15.20 11.53 1.11
N ASP A 183 -15.04 12.47 2.03
CA ASP A 183 -15.92 13.63 2.16
C ASP A 183 -15.98 14.44 0.86
N THR A 184 -14.82 14.67 0.21
CA THR A 184 -14.74 15.30 -1.11
C THR A 184 -15.53 14.49 -2.14
N ILE A 185 -15.29 13.18 -2.25
CA ILE A 185 -15.98 12.32 -3.22
C ILE A 185 -17.49 12.37 -3.01
N LEU A 186 -17.95 12.19 -1.77
CA LEU A 186 -19.37 12.18 -1.41
C LEU A 186 -20.07 13.50 -1.76
N SER A 187 -19.34 14.62 -1.77
CA SER A 187 -19.87 15.93 -2.17
C SER A 187 -20.23 16.04 -3.65
N TYR A 188 -19.59 15.24 -4.52
CA TYR A 188 -19.89 15.16 -5.95
C TYR A 188 -21.00 14.15 -6.28
N LEU A 189 -21.27 13.20 -5.39
CA LEU A 189 -22.23 12.12 -5.64
C LEU A 189 -23.67 12.53 -5.31
N PRO A 190 -24.67 12.04 -6.07
CA PRO A 190 -26.08 12.36 -5.81
C PRO A 190 -26.52 11.85 -4.45
N ARG A 191 -27.29 12.67 -3.73
CA ARG A 191 -27.81 12.33 -2.39
C ARG A 191 -28.80 11.16 -2.41
N GLN A 192 -29.55 11.01 -3.51
CA GLN A 192 -30.47 9.89 -3.72
C GLN A 192 -29.72 8.73 -4.38
N ARG A 193 -29.18 7.84 -3.54
CA ARG A 193 -28.49 6.61 -3.92
C ARG A 193 -28.69 5.56 -2.83
N ARG A 194 -28.27 4.33 -3.09
CA ARG A 194 -28.13 3.26 -2.11
C ARG A 194 -26.68 3.13 -1.72
N THR A 195 -26.42 3.08 -0.42
CA THR A 195 -25.07 2.98 0.09
C THR A 195 -24.91 1.67 0.86
N GLY A 196 -23.95 0.86 0.41
CA GLY A 196 -23.51 -0.36 1.09
C GLY A 196 -22.14 -0.15 1.73
N LEU A 197 -22.05 -0.27 3.05
CA LEU A 197 -20.80 -0.22 3.79
C LEU A 197 -20.44 -1.64 4.24
N PHE A 198 -19.26 -2.12 3.85
CA PHE A 198 -18.78 -3.45 4.20
C PHE A 198 -17.48 -3.35 4.99
N SER A 199 -17.44 -3.96 6.17
CA SER A 199 -16.24 -3.98 7.01
C SER A 199 -16.14 -5.30 7.78
N ALA A 200 -14.93 -5.64 8.22
CA ALA A 200 -14.71 -6.76 9.12
C ALA A 200 -14.79 -6.39 10.59
N THR A 201 -14.66 -5.10 10.94
CA THR A 201 -14.58 -4.63 12.32
C THR A 201 -15.48 -3.42 12.55
N GLN A 202 -16.17 -3.40 13.68
CA GLN A 202 -17.01 -2.28 14.07
C GLN A 202 -16.26 -1.28 14.96
N THR A 203 -15.49 -0.37 14.36
CA THR A 203 -14.83 0.72 15.11
C THR A 203 -15.77 1.92 15.28
N LYS A 204 -15.45 2.82 16.21
CA LYS A 204 -16.22 4.06 16.44
C LYS A 204 -16.23 4.95 15.19
N GLU A 205 -15.09 5.03 14.49
CA GLU A 205 -14.97 5.82 13.27
C GLU A 205 -15.87 5.26 12.16
N VAL A 206 -15.99 3.92 12.07
CA VAL A 206 -16.92 3.29 11.13
C VAL A 206 -18.37 3.61 11.50
N GLN A 207 -18.72 3.62 12.79
CA GLN A 207 -20.06 4.02 13.24
C GLN A 207 -20.38 5.48 12.89
N ASP A 208 -19.42 6.38 13.04
CA ASP A 208 -19.60 7.78 12.67
C ASP A 208 -19.69 7.95 11.14
N LEU A 209 -18.93 7.17 10.38
CA LEU A 209 -19.07 7.10 8.92
C LEU A 209 -20.45 6.58 8.50
N ILE A 210 -21.00 5.59 9.22
CA ILE A 210 -22.36 5.08 8.99
C ILE A 210 -23.39 6.20 9.22
N ARG A 211 -23.28 6.93 10.33
CA ARG A 211 -24.20 8.02 10.67
C ARG A 211 -24.12 9.19 9.67
N ALA A 212 -22.93 9.49 9.16
CA ALA A 212 -22.72 10.59 8.22
C ALA A 212 -23.08 10.22 6.77
N GLY A 213 -22.85 8.96 6.37
CA GLY A 213 -22.89 8.54 4.98
C GLY A 213 -24.13 7.77 4.53
N LEU A 214 -24.87 7.13 5.46
CA LEU A 214 -25.98 6.24 5.15
C LEU A 214 -27.32 6.82 5.65
N ARG A 215 -28.41 6.48 4.95
CA ARG A 215 -29.79 6.88 5.28
C ARG A 215 -30.57 5.71 5.84
N ASN A 216 -30.88 5.76 7.14
CA ASN A 216 -31.59 4.71 7.87
C ASN A 216 -31.07 3.29 7.55
N PRO A 217 -29.77 3.02 7.79
CA PRO A 217 -29.14 1.79 7.35
C PRO A 217 -29.62 0.57 8.13
N VAL A 218 -29.76 -0.55 7.44
CA VAL A 218 -29.90 -1.86 8.07
C VAL A 218 -28.51 -2.33 8.52
N LEU A 219 -28.35 -2.49 9.83
CA LEU A 219 -27.15 -3.07 10.42
C LEU A 219 -27.22 -4.59 10.34
N VAL A 220 -26.33 -5.19 9.55
CA VAL A 220 -26.23 -6.64 9.40
C VAL A 220 -24.92 -7.07 10.07
N SER A 221 -25.00 -7.65 11.27
CA SER A 221 -23.85 -8.29 11.91
C SER A 221 -24.01 -9.80 11.86
N VAL A 222 -23.17 -10.44 11.05
CA VAL A 222 -23.14 -11.91 10.91
C VAL A 222 -22.28 -12.56 12.00
N SER A 223 -21.48 -11.75 12.70
CA SER A 223 -20.59 -12.16 13.79
C SER A 223 -21.33 -12.48 15.10
N ALA A 224 -22.59 -12.06 15.28
CA ALA A 224 -23.31 -12.16 16.56
C ALA A 224 -23.52 -13.60 17.10
N LYS A 225 -23.28 -14.64 16.30
CA LYS A 225 -23.29 -16.05 16.75
C LYS A 225 -21.90 -16.68 16.92
N ALA A 226 -20.83 -16.02 16.47
CA ALA A 226 -19.46 -16.49 16.61
C ALA A 226 -18.85 -15.93 17.91
N LYS A 227 -18.22 -16.79 18.73
CA LYS A 227 -17.56 -16.36 19.98
C LYS A 227 -16.28 -15.54 19.72
N GLN A 228 -15.79 -15.50 18.48
CA GLN A 228 -14.50 -14.92 18.08
C GLN A 228 -14.63 -14.08 16.80
N SER A 229 -13.80 -13.05 16.66
CA SER A 229 -13.74 -12.17 15.47
C SER A 229 -12.92 -12.78 14.31
N THR A 230 -12.43 -14.00 14.48
CA THR A 230 -11.62 -14.74 13.51
C THR A 230 -12.39 -15.94 12.96
N PRO A 231 -12.04 -16.48 11.78
CA PRO A 231 -12.69 -17.68 11.25
C PRO A 231 -12.64 -18.85 12.25
N ASP A 232 -13.72 -19.64 12.37
CA ASP A 232 -13.83 -20.70 13.40
C ASP A 232 -12.76 -21.80 13.28
N MET A 233 -12.22 -22.03 12.08
CA MET A 233 -11.16 -23.02 11.83
C MET A 233 -9.73 -22.47 11.99
N LEU A 234 -9.60 -21.20 12.40
CA LEU A 234 -8.31 -20.55 12.61
C LEU A 234 -7.80 -20.83 14.01
N GLN A 235 -6.61 -21.41 14.11
CA GLN A 235 -5.89 -21.55 15.37
C GLN A 235 -4.86 -20.42 15.51
N ASN A 236 -4.98 -19.63 16.57
CA ASN A 236 -4.04 -18.54 16.83
C ASN A 236 -3.09 -18.93 17.95
N TYR A 237 -1.80 -18.75 17.71
CA TYR A 237 -0.70 -19.11 18.58
C TYR A 237 0.19 -17.91 18.88
N TYR A 238 0.86 -17.93 20.02
CA TYR A 238 1.95 -16.99 20.34
C TYR A 238 3.16 -17.72 20.91
N ILE A 239 4.36 -17.19 20.64
CA ILE A 239 5.61 -17.61 21.27
C ILE A 239 6.23 -16.40 21.94
N LEU A 240 6.77 -16.60 23.15
CA LEU A 240 7.60 -15.63 23.85
C LEU A 240 9.05 -15.94 23.54
N ALA A 241 9.68 -15.10 22.70
CA ALA A 241 11.07 -15.23 22.32
C ALA A 241 11.95 -14.35 23.21
N LYS A 242 13.18 -14.82 23.45
CA LYS A 242 14.24 -14.01 24.06
C LYS A 242 14.59 -12.78 23.21
N ASN A 243 15.18 -11.78 23.85
CA ASN A 243 15.49 -10.45 23.29
C ASN A 243 16.22 -10.47 21.93
N ASP A 244 17.15 -11.41 21.72
CA ASP A 244 17.89 -11.62 20.47
C ASP A 244 17.43 -12.85 19.67
N GLY A 245 16.50 -13.62 20.23
CA GLY A 245 16.06 -14.94 19.77
C GLY A 245 15.01 -14.94 18.67
N LYS A 246 14.28 -13.83 18.43
CA LYS A 246 13.13 -13.80 17.48
C LYS A 246 13.43 -14.45 16.12
N LEU A 247 14.61 -14.17 15.55
CA LEU A 247 15.00 -14.77 14.25
C LEU A 247 15.20 -16.29 14.36
N SER A 248 15.87 -16.75 15.41
CA SER A 248 16.13 -18.16 15.67
C SER A 248 14.82 -18.91 15.90
N THR A 249 13.95 -18.40 16.76
CA THR A 249 12.61 -18.93 17.03
C THR A 249 11.82 -19.12 15.72
N LEU A 250 11.77 -18.07 14.89
CA LEU A 250 10.99 -18.11 13.65
C LEU A 250 11.53 -19.12 12.63
N LEU A 251 12.85 -19.19 12.46
CA LEU A 251 13.47 -20.13 11.53
C LEU A 251 13.34 -21.59 11.99
N SER A 252 13.50 -21.83 13.30
CA SER A 252 13.32 -23.16 13.90
C SER A 252 11.86 -23.61 13.78
N PHE A 253 10.91 -22.70 13.99
CA PHE A 253 9.49 -22.94 13.79
C PHE A 253 9.16 -23.32 12.34
N LEU A 254 9.69 -22.56 11.36
CA LEU A 254 9.52 -22.84 9.93
C LEU A 254 10.04 -24.24 9.56
N GLN A 255 11.18 -24.64 10.11
CA GLN A 255 11.79 -25.94 9.84
C GLN A 255 11.00 -27.11 10.46
N GLN A 256 10.66 -27.00 11.75
CA GLN A 256 10.01 -28.09 12.49
C GLN A 256 8.60 -28.37 11.96
N LYS A 257 7.84 -27.32 11.64
CA LYS A 257 6.48 -27.45 11.12
C LYS A 257 6.43 -27.80 9.63
N GLN A 258 7.58 -27.85 8.94
CA GLN A 258 7.69 -28.12 7.50
C GLN A 258 6.67 -27.32 6.67
N ILE A 259 6.59 -26.03 6.96
CA ILE A 259 5.54 -25.16 6.44
C ILE A 259 5.69 -25.03 4.93
N GLN A 260 4.65 -25.38 4.18
CA GLN A 260 4.64 -25.29 2.73
C GLN A 260 4.44 -23.84 2.31
N LYS A 261 3.28 -23.25 2.66
CA LYS A 261 2.91 -21.90 2.22
C LYS A 261 2.63 -20.98 3.39
N SER A 262 3.44 -19.93 3.53
CA SER A 262 3.33 -18.99 4.65
C SER A 262 3.52 -17.52 4.28
N MET A 263 2.93 -16.66 5.10
CA MET A 263 3.10 -15.22 5.02
C MET A 263 3.75 -14.69 6.29
N LEU A 264 4.83 -13.91 6.17
CA LEU A 264 5.48 -13.24 7.28
C LEU A 264 5.21 -11.73 7.23
N PHE A 265 4.46 -11.23 8.21
CA PHE A 265 4.20 -9.80 8.38
C PHE A 265 5.35 -9.11 9.12
N LEU A 266 5.88 -8.07 8.48
CA LEU A 266 6.96 -7.22 8.99
C LEU A 266 6.49 -5.77 9.16
N PRO A 267 7.04 -5.03 10.13
CA PRO A 267 6.51 -3.72 10.53
C PRO A 267 6.67 -2.64 9.44
N THR A 268 7.73 -2.70 8.62
CA THR A 268 8.00 -1.65 7.63
C THR A 268 8.47 -2.20 6.29
N CYS A 269 8.31 -1.39 5.24
CA CYS A 269 8.84 -1.69 3.91
C CYS A 269 10.36 -1.93 3.92
N ALA A 270 11.10 -1.19 4.73
CA ALA A 270 12.56 -1.35 4.80
C ALA A 270 12.93 -2.68 5.48
N CYS A 271 12.14 -3.16 6.44
CA CYS A 271 12.30 -4.49 7.02
C CYS A 271 12.05 -5.58 5.98
N VAL A 272 10.99 -5.48 5.17
CA VAL A 272 10.72 -6.42 4.06
C VAL A 272 11.88 -6.46 3.06
N ASP A 273 12.40 -5.30 2.65
CA ASP A 273 13.54 -5.19 1.73
C ASP A 273 14.83 -5.83 2.27
N TYR A 274 15.06 -5.70 3.58
CA TYR A 274 16.25 -6.23 4.24
C TYR A 274 16.12 -7.73 4.49
N TRP A 275 15.05 -8.16 5.19
CA TRP A 275 14.85 -9.54 5.58
C TRP A 275 14.65 -10.47 4.38
N SER A 276 14.05 -10.02 3.28
CA SER A 276 13.96 -10.84 2.07
C SER A 276 15.33 -11.25 1.53
N LYS A 277 16.31 -10.35 1.55
CA LYS A 277 17.68 -10.65 1.13
C LYS A 277 18.39 -11.58 2.10
N ILE A 278 18.18 -11.37 3.39
CA ILE A 278 18.79 -12.18 4.45
C ILE A 278 18.23 -13.59 4.48
N PHE A 279 16.90 -13.75 4.46
CA PHE A 279 16.23 -15.04 4.49
C PHE A 279 16.64 -15.90 3.29
N THR A 280 16.75 -15.31 2.10
CA THR A 280 17.24 -16.01 0.89
C THR A 280 18.66 -16.58 1.05
N GLN A 281 19.50 -16.03 1.92
CA GLN A 281 20.87 -16.48 2.16
C GLN A 281 21.01 -17.40 3.39
N ILE A 282 20.07 -17.30 4.33
CA ILE A 282 20.14 -18.01 5.61
C ILE A 282 19.35 -19.31 5.58
N ILE A 283 18.16 -19.30 4.98
CA ILE A 283 17.31 -20.48 4.88
C ILE A 283 18.10 -21.57 4.13
N PRO A 284 18.27 -22.76 4.72
CA PRO A 284 18.90 -23.89 4.06
C PRO A 284 18.19 -24.23 2.75
N LYS A 285 18.96 -24.58 1.71
CA LYS A 285 18.37 -24.95 0.41
C LYS A 285 17.48 -26.18 0.50
N ASP A 286 17.78 -27.08 1.44
CA ASP A 286 17.07 -28.33 1.66
C ASP A 286 15.64 -28.11 2.20
N LEU A 287 15.33 -26.93 2.73
CA LEU A 287 13.96 -26.57 3.12
C LEU A 287 13.08 -26.24 1.90
N GLU A 288 13.67 -26.05 0.71
CA GLU A 288 12.96 -25.76 -0.55
C GLU A 288 11.94 -24.62 -0.45
N LEU A 289 12.23 -23.61 0.39
CA LEU A 289 11.28 -22.55 0.72
C LEU A 289 11.67 -21.23 0.00
N PRO A 290 11.11 -20.93 -1.19
CA PRO A 290 11.42 -19.71 -1.91
C PRO A 290 10.88 -18.49 -1.17
N VAL A 291 11.75 -17.50 -1.00
CA VAL A 291 11.43 -16.25 -0.32
C VAL A 291 10.95 -15.21 -1.32
N LEU A 292 9.69 -14.77 -1.17
CA LEU A 292 9.07 -13.71 -1.96
C LEU A 292 8.83 -12.49 -1.07
N ALA A 293 8.75 -11.29 -1.66
CA ALA A 293 8.62 -10.05 -0.90
C ALA A 293 7.67 -9.05 -1.58
N ILE A 294 6.71 -8.53 -0.83
CA ILE A 294 5.74 -7.52 -1.30
C ILE A 294 5.55 -6.41 -0.27
N HIS A 295 5.69 -5.15 -0.69
CA HIS A 295 5.37 -3.99 0.15
C HIS A 295 4.90 -2.79 -0.70
N GLY A 296 4.22 -1.83 -0.07
CA GLY A 296 3.52 -0.74 -0.77
C GLY A 296 4.37 0.22 -1.62
N LYS A 297 5.70 0.24 -1.45
CA LYS A 297 6.60 1.09 -2.25
C LYS A 297 7.00 0.46 -3.59
N MET A 298 6.60 -0.80 -3.85
CA MET A 298 6.85 -1.48 -5.11
C MET A 298 5.85 -1.03 -6.18
N LYS A 299 6.32 -0.35 -7.22
CA LYS A 299 5.42 0.25 -8.23
C LYS A 299 4.79 -0.78 -9.19
N ASN A 300 5.62 -1.61 -9.85
CA ASN A 300 5.18 -2.44 -11.00
C ASN A 300 5.52 -3.94 -10.87
N LYS A 301 5.96 -4.39 -9.70
CA LYS A 301 6.37 -5.80 -9.46
C LYS A 301 5.42 -6.58 -8.55
N ARG A 302 4.48 -5.89 -7.88
CA ARG A 302 3.62 -6.51 -6.86
C ARG A 302 2.75 -7.63 -7.44
N GLN A 303 2.08 -7.35 -8.55
CA GLN A 303 1.23 -8.34 -9.22
C GLN A 303 2.03 -9.60 -9.58
N ARG A 304 3.16 -9.44 -10.29
CA ARG A 304 4.00 -10.58 -10.68
C ARG A 304 4.49 -11.43 -9.50
N VAL A 305 4.82 -10.81 -8.37
CA VAL A 305 5.24 -11.54 -7.16
C VAL A 305 4.05 -12.23 -6.50
N LEU A 306 2.87 -11.59 -6.52
CA LEU A 306 1.64 -12.18 -6.02
C LEU A 306 1.27 -13.39 -6.87
N ASP A 307 1.23 -13.27 -8.20
CA ASP A 307 0.95 -14.36 -9.13
C ASP A 307 1.94 -15.52 -8.90
N LYS A 308 3.24 -15.22 -8.80
CA LYS A 308 4.26 -16.23 -8.47
C LYS A 308 3.99 -16.93 -7.14
N PHE A 309 3.55 -16.20 -6.11
CA PHE A 309 3.17 -16.79 -4.83
C PHE A 309 1.91 -17.64 -4.93
N ARG A 310 0.94 -17.23 -5.77
CA ARG A 310 -0.27 -18.01 -6.04
C ARG A 310 0.08 -19.36 -6.66
N ASP A 311 0.95 -19.34 -7.67
CA ASP A 311 1.35 -20.52 -8.46
C ASP A 311 2.35 -21.44 -7.73
N SER A 312 2.95 -20.99 -6.62
CA SER A 312 3.89 -21.80 -5.85
C SER A 312 3.18 -22.64 -4.79
N GLU A 313 3.51 -23.92 -4.71
CA GLU A 313 3.05 -24.83 -3.63
C GLU A 313 3.79 -24.54 -2.32
N LYS A 314 5.13 -24.43 -2.39
CA LYS A 314 5.97 -24.01 -1.26
C LYS A 314 6.46 -22.58 -1.45
N ALA A 315 6.20 -21.68 -0.51
CA ALA A 315 6.76 -20.32 -0.50
C ALA A 315 6.60 -19.61 0.84
N LEU A 316 7.54 -18.71 1.14
CA LEU A 316 7.47 -17.74 2.23
C LEU A 316 7.33 -16.32 1.68
N LEU A 317 6.19 -15.68 1.90
CA LEU A 317 5.92 -14.32 1.46
C LEU A 317 6.13 -13.30 2.58
N LEU A 318 7.18 -12.49 2.47
CA LEU A 318 7.44 -11.37 3.38
C LEU A 318 6.63 -10.15 2.94
N CYS A 319 5.82 -9.60 3.84
CA CYS A 319 4.96 -8.49 3.49
C CYS A 319 4.70 -7.49 4.63
N THR A 320 4.21 -6.31 4.26
CA THR A 320 3.65 -5.33 5.20
C THR A 320 2.11 -5.41 5.20
N ASP A 321 1.44 -4.62 6.04
CA ASP A 321 -0.04 -4.54 6.16
C ASP A 321 -0.79 -4.09 4.88
N VAL A 322 -0.08 -3.93 3.76
CA VAL A 322 -0.70 -3.83 2.43
C VAL A 322 -1.30 -5.18 2.02
N MET A 323 -0.70 -6.28 2.47
CA MET A 323 -1.18 -7.64 2.18
C MET A 323 -2.12 -8.20 3.25
N ALA A 324 -2.31 -7.51 4.37
CA ALA A 324 -3.16 -7.98 5.47
C ALA A 324 -4.66 -7.89 5.15
N ARG A 325 -5.07 -7.12 4.15
CA ARG A 325 -6.45 -6.66 3.97
C ARG A 325 -6.88 -6.78 2.51
N GLY A 326 -8.10 -7.25 2.26
CA GLY A 326 -8.71 -7.32 0.94
C GLY A 326 -8.19 -8.37 -0.03
N ILE A 327 -6.88 -8.63 -0.05
CA ILE A 327 -6.27 -9.47 -1.08
C ILE A 327 -6.63 -10.94 -0.88
N ASP A 328 -7.15 -11.54 -1.94
CA ASP A 328 -7.38 -12.97 -2.05
C ASP A 328 -6.09 -13.67 -2.41
N ILE A 329 -5.62 -14.44 -1.44
CA ILE A 329 -4.36 -15.15 -1.50
C ILE A 329 -4.76 -16.62 -1.30
N PRO A 330 -4.40 -17.52 -2.24
CA PRO A 330 -4.76 -18.92 -2.17
C PRO A 330 -4.11 -19.57 -0.96
N GLU A 331 -4.80 -20.59 -0.43
CA GLU A 331 -4.38 -21.61 0.55
C GLU A 331 -3.05 -21.31 1.26
N VAL A 332 -3.10 -20.39 2.24
CA VAL A 332 -1.96 -20.12 3.12
C VAL A 332 -2.13 -20.96 4.38
N ASP A 333 -1.18 -21.83 4.68
CA ASP A 333 -1.22 -22.70 5.86
C ASP A 333 -0.98 -21.88 7.14
N TRP A 334 0.02 -20.98 7.07
CA TRP A 334 0.52 -20.23 8.22
C TRP A 334 0.65 -18.73 7.97
N VAL A 335 0.07 -17.95 8.88
CA VAL A 335 0.33 -16.51 8.98
C VAL A 335 1.24 -16.22 10.16
N LEU A 336 2.45 -15.77 9.87
CA LEU A 336 3.49 -15.44 10.83
C LEU A 336 3.57 -13.93 11.03
N GLN A 337 3.70 -13.49 12.27
CA GLN A 337 3.81 -12.08 12.62
C GLN A 337 5.10 -11.86 13.41
N TRP A 338 6.01 -11.05 12.86
CA TRP A 338 7.30 -10.76 13.47
C TRP A 338 7.17 -9.90 14.73
N ASP A 339 6.22 -8.96 14.73
CA ASP A 339 5.88 -8.07 15.84
C ASP A 339 4.37 -7.81 15.89
N PRO A 340 3.85 -7.33 17.03
CA PRO A 340 2.51 -6.78 17.15
C PRO A 340 2.14 -5.82 15.99
N PRO A 341 0.96 -5.99 15.36
CA PRO A 341 0.44 -5.05 14.37
C PRO A 341 0.13 -3.70 15.00
N ALA A 342 0.37 -2.63 14.23
CA ALA A 342 0.24 -1.24 14.68
C ALA A 342 -1.11 -0.89 15.34
N ASN A 343 -2.19 -1.57 14.94
CA ASN A 343 -3.50 -1.49 15.58
C ASN A 343 -4.10 -2.89 15.81
N ALA A 344 -5.01 -2.99 16.78
CA ALA A 344 -5.62 -4.26 17.16
C ALA A 344 -6.44 -4.89 16.03
N SER A 345 -7.09 -4.06 15.20
CA SER A 345 -7.88 -4.53 14.05
C SER A 345 -7.00 -5.18 12.99
N ALA A 346 -5.79 -4.66 12.72
CA ALA A 346 -4.86 -5.27 11.77
C ALA A 346 -4.43 -6.68 12.19
N PHE A 347 -4.45 -7.02 13.48
CA PHE A 347 -4.23 -8.40 13.93
C PHE A 347 -5.25 -9.35 13.29
N VAL A 348 -6.54 -9.07 13.47
CA VAL A 348 -7.64 -9.88 12.92
C VAL A 348 -7.53 -10.02 11.40
N HIS A 349 -7.17 -8.93 10.72
CA HIS A 349 -7.01 -8.92 9.27
C HIS A 349 -5.83 -9.75 8.77
N ARG A 350 -4.67 -9.65 9.45
CA ARG A 350 -3.48 -10.47 9.15
C ARG A 350 -3.80 -11.94 9.29
N VAL A 351 -4.32 -12.36 10.44
CA VAL A 351 -4.61 -13.77 10.71
C VAL A 351 -5.74 -14.30 9.82
N GLY A 352 -6.68 -13.44 9.41
CA GLY A 352 -7.71 -13.73 8.40
C GLY A 352 -7.20 -13.89 6.95
N ARG A 353 -5.88 -13.95 6.72
CA ARG A 353 -5.29 -14.39 5.44
C ARG A 353 -5.25 -15.91 5.29
N THR A 354 -5.35 -16.66 6.37
CA THR A 354 -5.48 -18.12 6.39
C THR A 354 -6.91 -18.53 6.80
N ALA A 355 -7.19 -19.84 6.86
CA ALA A 355 -8.48 -20.42 7.23
C ALA A 355 -9.68 -19.87 6.42
N ARG A 356 -9.51 -19.79 5.09
CA ARG A 356 -10.51 -19.25 4.16
C ARG A 356 -11.34 -20.36 3.53
N GLN A 357 -12.57 -20.01 3.14
CA GLN A 357 -13.47 -20.91 2.40
C GLN A 357 -13.68 -22.29 3.06
N GLY A 358 -13.60 -22.36 4.39
CA GLY A 358 -13.79 -23.61 5.14
C GLY A 358 -12.54 -24.50 5.25
N GLN A 359 -11.35 -23.97 4.90
CA GLN A 359 -10.08 -24.64 5.15
C GLN A 359 -9.55 -24.36 6.57
N GLN A 360 -8.69 -25.23 7.06
CA GLN A 360 -7.94 -25.02 8.30
C GLN A 360 -6.79 -24.04 8.07
N GLY A 361 -6.38 -23.36 9.13
CA GLY A 361 -5.32 -22.38 9.06
C GLY A 361 -4.77 -22.08 10.44
N SER A 362 -3.50 -21.69 10.49
CA SER A 362 -2.85 -21.32 11.74
C SER A 362 -2.16 -19.96 11.64
N ALA A 363 -2.14 -19.24 12.74
CA ALA A 363 -1.43 -17.98 12.85
C ALA A 363 -0.50 -18.00 14.06
N LEU A 364 0.70 -17.44 13.91
CA LEU A 364 1.69 -17.32 14.98
C LEU A 364 2.13 -15.86 15.10
N ILE A 365 2.13 -15.33 16.33
CA ILE A 365 2.78 -14.07 16.67
C ILE A 365 4.00 -14.32 17.56
N VAL A 366 5.14 -13.73 17.19
CA VAL A 366 6.37 -13.79 17.98
C VAL A 366 6.47 -12.52 18.83
N LEU A 367 6.30 -12.70 20.13
CA LEU A 367 6.37 -11.63 21.14
C LEU A 367 7.68 -11.73 21.91
N LEU A 368 8.18 -10.62 22.40
CA LEU A 368 9.20 -10.63 23.45
C LEU A 368 8.55 -10.94 24.80
N GLU A 369 9.36 -11.35 25.78
CA GLU A 369 8.89 -11.65 27.15
C GLU A 369 8.16 -10.45 27.79
N ASN A 370 8.61 -9.21 27.53
CA ASN A 370 7.96 -7.99 28.01
C ASN A 370 6.67 -7.61 27.24
N GLU A 371 6.35 -8.31 26.15
CA GLU A 371 5.19 -8.03 25.30
C GLU A 371 4.00 -8.96 25.62
N GLU A 372 4.11 -9.86 26.61
CA GLU A 372 3.07 -10.84 26.95
C GLU A 372 1.71 -10.21 27.28
N ALA A 373 1.70 -9.01 27.89
CA ALA A 373 0.48 -8.28 28.18
C ALA A 373 -0.37 -7.95 26.92
N TYR A 374 0.24 -7.94 25.73
CA TYR A 374 -0.46 -7.78 24.46
C TYR A 374 -1.45 -8.92 24.17
N VAL A 375 -1.18 -10.13 24.66
CA VAL A 375 -2.06 -11.30 24.49
C VAL A 375 -3.42 -11.04 25.14
N ASN A 376 -3.41 -10.60 26.41
CA ASN A 376 -4.62 -10.28 27.17
C ASN A 376 -5.41 -9.12 26.53
N PHE A 377 -4.69 -8.15 25.97
CA PHE A 377 -5.30 -7.03 25.25
C PHE A 377 -6.04 -7.48 23.98
N ILE A 378 -5.44 -8.38 23.18
CA ILE A 378 -6.09 -8.92 21.98
C ILE A 378 -7.30 -9.80 22.34
N GLU A 379 -7.19 -10.60 23.39
CA GLU A 379 -8.31 -11.41 23.87
C GLU A 379 -9.48 -10.54 24.31
N THR A 380 -9.22 -9.45 25.03
CA THR A 380 -10.27 -8.54 25.52
C THR A 380 -10.87 -7.68 24.40
N ASN A 381 -10.02 -7.04 23.59
CA ASN A 381 -10.47 -6.02 22.64
C ASN A 381 -10.97 -6.61 21.31
N GLN A 382 -10.40 -7.73 20.87
CA GLN A 382 -10.73 -8.36 19.58
C GLN A 382 -11.41 -9.72 19.75
N ARG A 383 -11.57 -10.23 20.97
CA ARG A 383 -12.18 -11.54 21.26
C ARG A 383 -11.46 -12.68 20.54
N VAL A 384 -10.13 -12.62 20.48
CA VAL A 384 -9.29 -13.65 19.86
C VAL A 384 -8.47 -14.34 20.94
N LYS A 385 -8.64 -15.66 21.08
CA LYS A 385 -7.86 -16.46 22.02
C LYS A 385 -6.55 -16.89 21.36
N LEU A 386 -5.44 -16.73 22.08
CA LEU A 386 -4.11 -17.10 21.63
C LEU A 386 -3.56 -18.23 22.52
N ASN A 387 -3.14 -19.32 21.91
CA ASN A 387 -2.55 -20.45 22.62
C ASN A 387 -1.02 -20.29 22.68
N LYS A 388 -0.44 -20.49 23.86
CA LYS A 388 1.02 -20.43 24.03
C LYS A 388 1.67 -21.64 23.36
N LEU A 389 2.73 -21.40 22.61
CA LEU A 389 3.69 -22.41 22.17
C LEU A 389 5.03 -22.15 22.85
N ASP A 390 5.78 -23.22 23.08
CA ASP A 390 7.10 -23.13 23.68
C ASP A 390 8.11 -22.52 22.70
N ASP A 391 9.05 -21.74 23.23
CA ASP A 391 10.14 -21.17 22.44
C ASP A 391 11.16 -22.25 22.11
N MET A 392 11.35 -22.47 20.81
CA MET A 392 12.29 -23.46 20.28
C MET A 392 13.62 -22.80 19.86
N ALA A 393 13.90 -21.58 20.34
CA ALA A 393 15.13 -20.86 20.04
C ALA A 393 16.37 -21.66 20.49
N GLY A 394 17.33 -21.84 19.58
CA GLY A 394 18.61 -22.49 19.86
C GLY A 394 18.62 -24.01 19.70
N GLU A 395 17.50 -24.65 19.39
CA GLU A 395 17.45 -26.06 19.03
C GLU A 395 17.77 -26.26 17.54
N GLY A 396 18.73 -27.14 17.21
CA GLY A 396 19.07 -27.49 15.83
C GLY A 396 19.99 -26.50 15.09
N HIS A 397 19.75 -26.26 13.80
CA HIS A 397 20.66 -25.54 12.89
C HIS A 397 20.68 -24.00 13.05
N PHE A 398 19.78 -23.43 13.86
CA PHE A 398 19.52 -21.99 13.91
C PHE A 398 19.94 -21.36 15.24
N GLN A 399 21.12 -21.69 15.74
CA GLN A 399 21.69 -21.05 16.92
C GLN A 399 21.91 -19.54 16.71
N ILE A 400 21.62 -18.75 17.75
CA ILE A 400 21.60 -17.28 17.70
C ILE A 400 22.97 -16.73 17.27
N ASP A 401 24.05 -17.21 17.89
CA ASP A 401 25.40 -16.74 17.60
C ASP A 401 25.84 -17.04 16.18
N THR A 402 25.60 -18.26 15.70
CA THR A 402 25.96 -18.70 14.35
C THR A 402 25.20 -17.91 13.29
N LEU A 403 23.90 -17.65 13.52
CA LEU A 403 23.09 -16.79 12.66
C LEU A 403 23.60 -15.36 12.63
N ARG A 404 23.91 -14.80 13.79
CA ARG A 404 24.45 -13.44 13.94
C ARG A 404 25.77 -13.29 13.18
N GLU A 405 26.69 -14.24 13.30
CA GLU A 405 27.95 -14.25 12.57
C GLU A 405 27.75 -14.40 11.06
N LYS A 406 26.85 -15.28 10.62
CA LYS A 406 26.50 -15.45 9.21
C LYS A 406 25.96 -14.14 8.63
N ILE A 407 25.04 -13.47 9.31
CA ILE A 407 24.49 -12.16 8.90
C ILE A 407 25.61 -11.10 8.84
N ARG A 408 26.45 -11.02 9.88
CA ARG A 408 27.59 -10.08 9.93
C ARG A 408 28.55 -10.31 8.77
N SER A 409 28.84 -11.56 8.42
CA SER A 409 29.68 -11.90 7.28
C SER A 409 29.10 -11.40 5.96
N LEU A 410 27.77 -11.46 5.78
CA LEU A 410 27.07 -10.95 4.60
C LEU A 410 27.12 -9.42 4.55
N LEU A 411 26.94 -8.76 5.70
CA LEU A 411 26.98 -7.29 5.82
C LEU A 411 28.39 -6.73 5.57
N LYS A 412 29.44 -7.43 6.00
CA LYS A 412 30.84 -7.09 5.71
C LYS A 412 31.19 -7.20 4.21
N LYS A 413 30.46 -8.03 3.45
CA LYS A 413 30.69 -8.23 2.01
C LYS A 413 30.00 -7.19 1.12
N ASP A 414 28.87 -6.61 1.56
CA ASP A 414 28.12 -5.64 0.76
C ASP A 414 27.61 -4.46 1.59
N ARG A 415 28.16 -3.27 1.32
CA ARG A 415 27.75 -2.01 1.96
C ARG A 415 26.29 -1.65 1.71
N LEU A 416 25.72 -2.03 0.55
CA LEU A 416 24.30 -1.76 0.29
C LEU A 416 23.42 -2.52 1.29
N LEU A 417 23.78 -3.77 1.58
CA LEU A 417 23.07 -4.58 2.56
C LEU A 417 23.17 -3.97 3.96
N LEU A 418 24.35 -3.46 4.33
CA LEU A 418 24.59 -2.77 5.60
C LEU A 418 23.74 -1.50 5.77
N GLU A 419 23.65 -0.68 4.73
CA GLU A 419 22.78 0.50 4.72
C GLU A 419 21.30 0.11 4.81
N THR A 420 20.88 -0.95 4.11
CA THR A 420 19.50 -1.45 4.22
C THR A 420 19.20 -2.00 5.60
N ALA A 421 20.14 -2.70 6.25
CA ALA A 421 20.01 -3.19 7.62
C ALA A 421 19.81 -2.04 8.61
N THR A 422 20.67 -1.03 8.53
CA THR A 422 20.62 0.16 9.38
C THR A 422 19.28 0.90 9.20
N LYS A 423 18.85 1.07 7.95
CA LYS A 423 17.56 1.70 7.63
C LYS A 423 16.38 0.87 8.14
N ALA A 424 16.43 -0.45 8.01
CA ALA A 424 15.40 -1.36 8.50
C ALA A 424 15.26 -1.26 10.02
N TYR A 425 16.37 -1.37 10.75
CA TYR A 425 16.43 -1.21 12.20
C TYR A 425 15.85 0.12 12.68
N VAL A 426 16.32 1.25 12.13
CA VAL A 426 15.79 2.59 12.51
C VAL A 426 14.29 2.70 12.20
N SER A 427 13.84 2.13 11.08
CA SER A 427 12.43 2.17 10.72
C SER A 427 11.56 1.29 11.61
N HIS A 428 12.08 0.15 12.07
CA HIS A 428 11.41 -0.75 12.99
C HIS A 428 11.16 -0.01 14.32
N ILE A 429 12.20 0.52 14.97
CA ILE A 429 12.05 1.23 16.25
C ILE A 429 11.06 2.39 16.15
N ARG A 430 11.09 3.14 15.03
CA ARG A 430 10.13 4.22 14.79
C ARG A 430 8.70 3.76 14.60
N ALA A 431 8.50 2.58 14.01
CA ALA A 431 7.18 1.98 13.89
C ALA A 431 6.67 1.52 15.26
N TYR A 432 7.53 0.85 16.03
CA TYR A 432 7.24 0.43 17.41
C TYR A 432 6.88 1.62 18.31
N SER A 433 7.62 2.72 18.20
CA SER A 433 7.35 3.95 18.97
C SER A 433 6.04 4.66 18.62
N LYS A 434 5.43 4.35 17.47
CA LYS A 434 4.17 4.95 17.02
C LYS A 434 3.00 3.98 17.13
N HIS A 435 3.20 2.87 17.84
CA HIS A 435 2.19 1.85 18.02
C HIS A 435 1.01 2.40 18.84
N GLU A 436 -0.22 2.01 18.49
CA GLU A 436 -1.44 2.44 19.19
C GLU A 436 -1.37 2.05 20.68
N CYS A 437 -1.01 0.79 20.94
CA CYS A 437 -0.76 0.24 22.26
C CYS A 437 0.59 0.67 22.90
N SER A 438 1.00 1.94 22.76
CA SER A 438 2.27 2.46 23.31
C SER A 438 2.42 2.31 24.84
N LEU A 439 1.31 2.16 25.57
CA LEU A 439 1.28 1.91 27.01
C LEU A 439 1.68 0.46 27.37
N LEU A 440 1.31 -0.51 26.53
CA LEU A 440 1.66 -1.92 26.70
C LEU A 440 3.02 -2.24 26.07
N LEU A 441 3.27 -1.67 24.89
CA LEU A 441 4.47 -1.88 24.10
C LEU A 441 5.41 -0.68 24.27
N ARG A 442 6.03 -0.60 25.46
CA ARG A 442 6.86 0.53 25.83
C ARG A 442 8.21 0.45 25.13
N VAL A 443 8.53 1.48 24.34
CA VAL A 443 9.85 1.63 23.68
C VAL A 443 11.00 1.62 24.68
N GLN A 444 10.73 2.05 25.92
CA GLN A 444 11.67 2.05 27.05
C GLN A 444 12.17 0.65 27.40
N GLU A 445 11.33 -0.36 27.21
CA GLU A 445 11.61 -1.74 27.59
C GLU A 445 12.09 -2.57 26.41
N LEU A 446 12.09 -2.00 25.20
CA LEU A 446 12.57 -2.68 24.01
C LEU A 446 14.10 -2.83 24.11
N PRO A 447 14.65 -4.06 24.00
CA PRO A 447 16.08 -4.32 24.10
C PRO A 447 16.80 -3.90 22.82
N LEU A 448 17.11 -2.60 22.70
CA LEU A 448 17.64 -1.99 21.48
C LEU A 448 18.98 -2.62 21.06
N GLY A 449 19.84 -2.96 22.01
CA GLY A 449 21.13 -3.62 21.75
C GLY A 449 20.95 -5.01 21.12
N ALA A 450 20.19 -5.88 21.80
CA ALA A 450 19.86 -7.22 21.31
C ALA A 450 19.15 -7.19 19.95
N LEU A 451 18.17 -6.29 19.78
CA LEU A 451 17.49 -6.10 18.49
C LEU A 451 18.48 -5.70 17.40
N GLY A 452 19.42 -4.79 17.69
CA GLY A 452 20.49 -4.43 16.75
C GLY A 452 21.38 -5.62 16.38
N ALA A 453 21.62 -6.52 17.32
CA ALA A 453 22.35 -7.77 17.10
C ALA A 453 21.59 -8.73 16.18
N THR A 454 20.26 -8.84 16.31
CA THR A 454 19.41 -9.64 15.42
C THR A 454 19.46 -9.15 13.97
N TYR A 455 19.53 -7.83 13.74
CA TYR A 455 19.77 -7.24 12.42
C TYR A 455 21.24 -7.39 11.93
N GLY A 456 22.09 -8.05 12.71
CA GLY A 456 23.51 -8.25 12.45
C GLY A 456 24.31 -6.95 12.34
N LEU A 457 23.82 -5.85 12.91
CA LEU A 457 24.50 -4.57 12.81
C LEU A 457 25.93 -4.68 13.34
N LEU A 458 26.84 -4.04 12.61
CA LEU A 458 28.26 -3.95 13.01
C LEU A 458 28.46 -2.78 13.99
N GLN A 459 27.64 -1.75 13.85
CA GLN A 459 27.61 -0.58 14.74
C GLN A 459 26.17 -0.05 14.80
N LEU A 460 25.74 0.42 15.97
CA LEU A 460 24.43 1.02 16.13
C LEU A 460 24.37 2.44 15.55
N PRO A 461 23.28 2.80 14.85
CA PRO A 461 23.11 4.13 14.28
C PRO A 461 22.85 5.19 15.36
N LYS A 462 23.27 6.43 15.11
CA LYS A 462 22.91 7.56 15.98
C LYS A 462 21.45 7.95 15.76
N MET A 463 20.59 7.73 16.74
CA MET A 463 19.18 8.14 16.71
C MET A 463 18.70 8.69 18.07
N PRO A 464 17.69 9.57 18.11
CA PRO A 464 17.14 10.09 19.36
C PRO A 464 16.71 9.02 20.36
N GLU A 465 16.14 7.93 19.86
CA GLU A 465 15.59 6.82 20.64
C GLU A 465 16.67 5.99 21.35
N LEU A 466 17.93 6.07 20.90
CA LEU A 466 19.10 5.43 21.52
C LEU A 466 19.83 6.32 22.53
N LYS A 467 19.43 7.59 22.68
CA LYS A 467 20.11 8.49 23.63
C LYS A 467 19.79 8.07 25.06
N ASN A 468 20.82 7.99 25.91
CA ASN A 468 20.71 7.65 27.33
C ASN A 468 20.01 6.31 27.60
N ARG A 469 20.12 5.36 26.67
CA ARG A 469 19.64 3.98 26.81
C ARG A 469 20.79 3.06 27.18
N ASP A 470 20.47 1.97 27.87
CA ASP A 470 21.42 0.88 28.02
C ASP A 470 21.56 0.13 26.68
N ILE A 471 22.80 -0.14 26.32
CA ILE A 471 23.21 -0.78 25.05
C ILE A 471 24.24 -1.89 25.34
N SER A 472 24.40 -2.28 26.60
CA SER A 472 25.30 -3.35 27.05
C SER A 472 25.06 -4.67 26.30
N ASP A 473 23.81 -4.98 25.98
CA ASP A 473 23.39 -6.18 25.23
C ASP A 473 23.85 -6.21 23.76
N PHE A 474 24.41 -5.12 23.23
CA PHE A 474 24.92 -5.11 21.86
C PHE A 474 26.32 -5.73 21.79
N PRO A 475 26.51 -6.87 21.11
CA PRO A 475 27.81 -7.52 21.00
C PRO A 475 28.74 -6.67 20.14
N ILE A 476 29.71 -6.01 20.77
CA ILE A 476 30.69 -5.14 20.12
C ILE A 476 31.52 -5.95 19.12
N VAL A 477 31.85 -5.34 17.98
CA VAL A 477 32.75 -5.92 16.97
C VAL A 477 34.07 -5.18 17.05
N ASP A 478 35.11 -5.84 17.53
CA ASP A 478 36.45 -5.25 17.65
C ASP A 478 37.06 -4.94 16.27
N ASN A 479 37.89 -3.88 16.21
CA ASN A 479 38.67 -3.47 15.02
C ASN A 479 37.83 -3.20 13.75
N LEU A 480 36.63 -2.63 13.89
CA LEU A 480 35.75 -2.35 12.77
C LEU A 480 36.07 -1.02 12.07
N ASN A 481 36.59 -1.07 10.84
CA ASN A 481 36.64 0.09 9.96
C ASN A 481 35.53 0.04 8.89
N MET A 482 34.48 0.85 9.12
CA MET A 482 33.30 0.94 8.24
C MET A 482 33.61 1.48 6.84
N ASP A 483 34.74 2.14 6.63
CA ASP A 483 35.11 2.72 5.34
C ASP A 483 35.68 1.69 4.36
N ILE A 484 36.10 0.53 4.87
CA ILE A 484 36.68 -0.55 4.06
C ILE A 484 35.58 -1.34 3.33
N ILE A 485 34.38 -1.42 3.89
CA ILE A 485 33.28 -2.23 3.36
C ILE A 485 32.86 -1.70 1.97
N PRO A 486 33.03 -2.48 0.89
CA PRO A 486 32.72 -2.05 -0.48
C PRO A 486 31.25 -2.28 -0.83
N TYR A 487 30.72 -1.55 -1.82
CA TYR A 487 29.50 -1.97 -2.51
C TYR A 487 29.79 -3.12 -3.48
N LYS A 488 28.89 -4.10 -3.53
CA LYS A 488 28.98 -5.18 -4.54
C LYS A 488 28.86 -4.65 -5.98
N ASP A 489 28.12 -3.55 -6.17
CA ASP A 489 27.98 -2.85 -7.45
C ASP A 489 29.19 -1.95 -7.73
N LYS A 490 29.96 -2.29 -8.77
CA LYS A 490 31.18 -1.57 -9.18
C LYS A 490 30.93 -0.08 -9.46
N ILE A 491 29.77 0.28 -10.00
CA ILE A 491 29.44 1.67 -10.35
C ILE A 491 29.24 2.49 -9.07
N ARG A 492 28.46 1.96 -8.13
CA ARG A 492 28.23 2.61 -6.83
C ARG A 492 29.51 2.72 -6.03
N GLU A 493 30.38 1.71 -6.11
CA GLU A 493 31.67 1.74 -5.43
C GLU A 493 32.61 2.81 -6.00
N ALA A 494 32.66 2.98 -7.32
CA ALA A 494 33.44 4.06 -7.94
C ALA A 494 32.95 5.45 -7.49
N ILE A 495 31.63 5.65 -7.43
CA ILE A 495 31.03 6.91 -6.93
C ILE A 495 31.38 7.12 -5.45
N ARG A 496 31.36 6.05 -4.64
CA ARG A 496 31.73 6.11 -3.22
C ARG A 496 33.19 6.52 -3.03
N LYS A 497 34.11 5.89 -3.74
CA LYS A 497 35.55 6.19 -3.65
C LYS A 497 35.83 7.66 -3.97
N LYS A 498 35.24 8.19 -5.05
CA LYS A 498 35.31 9.62 -5.38
C LYS A 498 34.81 10.51 -4.25
N LYS A 499 33.67 10.15 -3.64
CA LYS A 499 33.12 10.92 -2.50
C LYS A 499 33.98 10.82 -1.24
N LEU A 500 34.60 9.67 -1.00
CA LEU A 500 35.47 9.44 0.13
C LEU A 500 36.78 10.22 -0.01
N GLU A 501 37.34 10.26 -1.23
CA GLU A 501 38.49 11.11 -1.56
C GLU A 501 38.16 12.59 -1.38
N GLU A 502 37.01 13.05 -1.90
CA GLU A 502 36.53 14.41 -1.70
C GLU A 502 36.33 14.72 -0.21
N TYR A 503 35.78 13.79 0.58
CA TYR A 503 35.64 13.94 2.03
C TYR A 503 36.99 14.02 2.75
N LYS A 504 37.96 13.17 2.40
CA LYS A 504 39.30 13.19 2.99
C LYS A 504 40.03 14.51 2.69
N ASN A 505 39.80 15.07 1.51
CA ASN A 505 40.43 16.31 1.08
C ASN A 505 39.74 17.56 1.66
N THR A 506 38.42 17.54 1.85
CA THR A 506 37.63 18.74 2.24
C THR A 506 37.12 18.71 3.69
N GLY A 507 37.14 17.56 4.35
CA GLY A 507 36.48 17.34 5.65
C GLY A 507 34.94 17.39 5.60
N ILE A 508 34.32 17.58 4.42
CA ILE A 508 32.87 17.75 4.24
C ILE A 508 32.35 16.65 3.31
N TRP A 509 31.35 15.88 3.78
CA TRP A 509 30.83 14.78 2.97
C TRP A 509 30.03 15.33 1.77
N PRO A 510 30.32 14.89 0.53
CA PRO A 510 29.67 15.44 -0.66
C PRO A 510 28.16 15.12 -0.64
N ASN A 511 27.32 16.12 -0.95
CA ASN A 511 25.86 16.09 -0.83
C ASN A 511 25.25 16.08 0.59
N LYS A 512 26.01 16.33 1.66
CA LYS A 512 25.38 16.84 2.88
C LYS A 512 24.91 18.24 2.52
N LYS A 513 23.69 18.37 1.97
CA LYS A 513 23.01 19.67 1.85
C LYS A 513 23.26 20.33 3.19
N THR A 514 24.06 21.39 3.19
CA THR A 514 24.26 22.25 4.35
C THR A 514 22.85 22.42 4.88
N LYS A 515 22.56 21.88 6.08
CA LYS A 515 21.30 22.19 6.77
C LYS A 515 21.19 23.68 6.60
N HIS A 516 20.15 24.16 5.91
CA HIS A 516 19.97 25.58 5.67
C HIS A 516 20.40 26.27 6.96
N ILE A 517 21.54 26.97 6.93
CA ILE A 517 21.88 27.91 7.98
C ILE A 517 20.58 28.69 8.08
N LYS A 518 19.88 28.59 9.22
CA LYS A 518 18.65 29.33 9.44
C LYS A 518 19.02 30.74 8.99
N LYS A 519 18.46 31.21 7.87
CA LYS A 519 18.69 32.59 7.45
C LYS A 519 18.39 33.38 8.70
N SER A 520 19.37 34.16 9.17
CA SER A 520 19.19 35.07 10.30
C SER A 520 17.83 35.72 10.11
N THR A 521 16.97 35.63 11.12
CA THR A 521 15.61 36.16 11.08
C THR A 521 15.67 37.60 10.58
N GLU A 522 15.36 37.83 9.30
CA GLU A 522 15.29 39.18 8.75
C GLU A 522 14.11 39.86 9.45
N ALA A 523 14.32 41.09 9.93
CA ALA A 523 13.26 41.86 10.58
C ALA A 523 11.99 41.90 9.70
N TRP A 524 10.82 41.78 10.33
CA TRP A 524 9.52 41.74 9.66
C TRP A 524 9.32 42.92 8.69
N SER A 525 9.85 44.10 9.03
CA SER A 525 9.84 45.32 8.22
C SER A 525 10.48 45.11 6.83
N ILE A 526 11.65 44.49 6.79
CA ILE A 526 12.41 44.20 5.55
C ILE A 526 11.65 43.17 4.69
N THR A 527 11.08 42.16 5.35
CA THR A 527 10.28 41.13 4.66
C THR A 527 9.00 41.71 4.06
N LYS A 528 8.35 42.66 4.74
CA LYS A 528 7.14 43.35 4.28
C LYS A 528 7.46 44.26 3.07
N GLN A 529 8.52 45.07 3.14
CA GLN A 529 8.98 45.90 2.02
C GLN A 529 9.28 45.08 0.76
N LYS A 530 10.05 43.99 0.86
CA LYS A 530 10.33 43.10 -0.29
C LYS A 530 9.06 42.49 -0.89
N LYS A 531 8.03 42.24 -0.07
CA LYS A 531 6.75 41.67 -0.51
C LYS A 531 5.89 42.72 -1.21
N ASP A 532 5.91 43.95 -0.72
CA ASP A 532 5.20 45.08 -1.32
C ASP A 532 5.86 45.51 -2.64
N GLU A 533 7.19 45.58 -2.72
CA GLU A 533 7.92 45.79 -3.99
C GLU A 533 7.61 44.72 -5.03
N ARG A 534 7.49 43.44 -4.62
CA ARG A 534 7.11 42.34 -5.52
C ARG A 534 5.67 42.46 -6.00
N LYS A 535 4.75 42.93 -5.15
CA LYS A 535 3.37 43.23 -5.55
C LYS A 535 3.34 44.40 -6.54
N GLU A 536 4.10 45.44 -6.28
CA GLU A 536 4.19 46.62 -7.15
C GLU A 536 4.80 46.31 -8.52
N LYS A 537 5.86 45.48 -8.56
CA LYS A 537 6.41 44.98 -9.83
C LYS A 537 5.40 44.10 -10.60
N ARG A 538 4.57 43.34 -9.89
CA ARG A 538 3.50 42.53 -10.51
C ARG A 538 2.35 43.39 -11.02
N THR A 539 1.95 44.45 -10.31
CA THR A 539 0.91 45.37 -10.76
C THR A 539 1.40 46.20 -11.94
N LYS A 540 2.63 46.73 -11.91
CA LYS A 540 3.26 47.40 -13.06
C LYS A 540 3.35 46.49 -14.30
N ARG A 541 3.72 45.21 -14.14
CA ARG A 541 3.69 44.22 -15.24
C ARG A 541 2.29 43.95 -15.78
N LYS A 542 1.26 43.93 -14.92
CA LYS A 542 -0.14 43.77 -15.35
C LYS A 542 -0.64 45.01 -16.08
N GLN A 543 -0.36 46.21 -15.57
CA GLN A 543 -0.71 47.47 -16.21
C GLN A 543 -0.01 47.63 -17.55
N ALA A 544 1.28 47.30 -17.67
CA ALA A 544 1.99 47.30 -18.94
C ALA A 544 1.39 46.31 -19.96
N LYS A 545 0.92 45.13 -19.51
CA LYS A 545 0.21 44.16 -20.36
C LYS A 545 -1.18 44.64 -20.80
N LEU A 546 -1.85 45.45 -19.98
CA LEU A 546 -3.15 46.06 -20.29
C LEU A 546 -2.98 47.24 -21.23
N ALA A 547 -2.00 48.12 -20.99
CA ALA A 547 -1.65 49.25 -21.85
C ALA A 547 -1.27 48.78 -23.27
N ALA A 548 -0.46 47.72 -23.38
CA ALA A 548 -0.11 47.08 -24.65
C ALA A 548 -1.28 46.38 -25.36
N LYS A 549 -2.45 46.25 -24.71
CA LYS A 549 -3.69 45.73 -25.31
C LYS A 549 -4.63 46.86 -25.77
N THR A 550 -4.61 48.01 -25.11
CA THR A 550 -5.42 49.20 -25.47
C THR A 550 -4.79 50.05 -26.56
N GLU A 551 -3.47 50.15 -26.62
CA GLU A 551 -2.79 50.68 -27.80
C GLU A 551 -2.82 49.59 -28.87
N GLY A 552 -3.66 49.75 -29.89
CA GLY A 552 -3.88 48.81 -31.00
C GLY A 552 -2.66 48.55 -31.89
N LYS A 553 -1.52 48.13 -31.30
CA LYS A 553 -0.43 47.48 -32.01
C LYS A 553 -0.75 46.00 -32.12
N THR A 554 -1.33 45.64 -33.26
CA THR A 554 -1.45 44.27 -33.76
C THR A 554 -0.05 43.61 -33.77
N LYS A 555 0.30 42.91 -32.70
CA LYS A 555 1.36 41.89 -32.76
C LYS A 555 0.82 40.70 -33.53
N LYS A 556 1.34 40.52 -34.75
CA LYS A 556 1.22 39.30 -35.57
C LYS A 556 1.23 38.06 -34.66
N ARG A 557 0.16 37.25 -34.76
CA ARG A 557 0.25 35.82 -34.48
C ARG A 557 1.37 35.25 -35.35
N LYS A 558 2.49 34.82 -34.79
CA LYS A 558 3.37 33.86 -35.48
C LYS A 558 2.98 32.46 -35.03
N GLY A 559 2.09 31.86 -35.81
CA GLY A 559 2.16 30.43 -36.10
C GLY A 559 3.04 30.21 -37.32
N GLY A 560 3.58 28.99 -37.46
CA GLY A 560 4.32 28.52 -38.62
C GLY A 560 5.84 28.64 -38.45
N VAL A 561 6.50 27.50 -38.24
CA VAL A 561 7.95 27.33 -38.45
C VAL A 561 8.20 27.52 -39.94
N THR A 562 9.05 28.47 -40.34
CA THR A 562 9.39 28.67 -41.76
C THR A 562 10.42 27.64 -42.23
N GLU A 563 10.54 27.45 -43.54
CA GLU A 563 11.52 26.52 -44.12
C GLU A 563 12.97 26.93 -43.78
N GLU A 564 13.22 28.23 -43.67
CA GLU A 564 14.48 28.81 -43.17
C GLU A 564 14.76 28.44 -41.70
N ASP A 565 13.75 28.46 -40.81
CA ASP A 565 13.90 28.06 -39.41
C ASP A 565 14.29 26.56 -39.29
N ILE A 566 13.79 25.72 -40.20
CA ILE A 566 14.12 24.29 -40.25
C ILE A 566 15.55 24.06 -40.76
N GLU A 567 16.00 24.86 -41.73
CA GLU A 567 17.39 24.79 -42.22
C GLU A 567 18.40 25.30 -41.20
N GLU A 568 18.09 26.35 -40.47
CA GLU A 568 18.93 26.87 -39.38
C GLU A 568 19.09 25.81 -38.29
N LEU A 569 17.99 25.19 -37.85
CA LEU A 569 18.02 24.07 -36.90
C LEU A 569 18.85 22.88 -37.41
N LYS A 570 18.80 22.56 -38.71
CA LYS A 570 19.62 21.47 -39.30
C LYS A 570 21.10 21.81 -39.27
N ARG A 571 21.49 23.06 -39.56
CA ARG A 571 22.89 23.51 -39.49
C ARG A 571 23.42 23.45 -38.05
N ASP A 572 22.65 23.93 -37.08
CA ASP A 572 23.02 23.90 -35.67
C ASP A 572 23.18 22.46 -35.16
N MET A 573 22.27 21.57 -35.56
CA MET A 573 22.36 20.16 -35.19
C MET A 573 23.57 19.46 -35.83
N ALA A 574 23.98 19.86 -37.03
CA ALA A 574 25.17 19.35 -37.69
C ALA A 574 26.45 19.85 -37.02
N LEU A 575 26.50 21.12 -36.63
CA LEU A 575 27.60 21.71 -35.86
C LEU A 575 27.76 21.03 -34.50
N LEU A 576 26.67 20.84 -33.76
CA LEU A 576 26.68 20.12 -32.49
C LEU A 576 27.17 18.67 -32.63
N LYS A 577 26.82 18.00 -33.74
CA LYS A 577 27.32 16.64 -34.03
C LYS A 577 28.82 16.63 -34.35
N LYS A 578 29.34 17.63 -35.07
CA LYS A 578 30.78 17.77 -35.33
C LYS A 578 31.54 18.05 -34.03
N PHE A 579 30.98 18.90 -33.16
CA PHE A 579 31.50 19.20 -31.83
C PHE A 579 31.56 17.95 -30.94
N LYS A 580 30.46 17.21 -30.81
CA LYS A 580 30.41 15.97 -30.00
C LYS A 580 31.35 14.87 -30.52
N LYS A 581 31.70 14.90 -31.82
CA LYS A 581 32.69 14.01 -32.42
C LYS A 581 34.12 14.56 -32.37
N LYS A 582 34.37 15.67 -31.66
CA LYS A 582 35.64 16.38 -31.53
C LYS A 582 36.30 16.76 -32.87
N LYS A 583 35.49 17.04 -33.90
CA LYS A 583 35.99 17.45 -35.22
C LYS A 583 36.19 18.96 -35.37
N ILE A 584 35.71 19.75 -34.40
CA ILE A 584 35.87 21.21 -34.29
C ILE A 584 36.19 21.53 -32.82
N SER A 585 36.95 22.58 -32.56
CA SER A 585 37.31 23.00 -31.20
C SER A 585 36.18 23.81 -30.54
N ASP A 586 36.24 23.96 -29.21
CA ASP A 586 35.25 24.73 -28.42
C ASP A 586 35.17 26.19 -28.90
N GLU A 587 36.31 26.84 -29.17
CA GLU A 587 36.36 28.22 -29.66
C GLU A 587 35.73 28.38 -31.07
N GLU A 588 35.93 27.39 -31.93
CA GLU A 588 35.41 27.40 -33.31
C GLU A 588 33.91 27.13 -33.34
N TYR A 589 33.42 26.30 -32.40
CA TYR A 589 32.00 26.05 -32.19
C TYR A 589 31.28 27.30 -31.66
N ASP A 590 31.84 27.97 -30.65
CA ASP A 590 31.25 29.15 -30.05
C ASP A 590 31.19 30.31 -31.06
N LYS A 591 32.22 30.48 -31.90
CA LYS A 591 32.22 31.49 -32.97
C LYS A 591 31.16 31.21 -34.05
N GLN A 592 30.95 29.95 -34.43
CA GLN A 592 29.96 29.59 -35.47
C GLN A 592 28.52 29.59 -34.96
N MET A 593 28.31 29.39 -33.65
CA MET A 593 27.02 29.55 -32.99
C MET A 593 26.72 31.00 -32.56
N GLY A 594 27.64 31.94 -32.81
CA GLY A 594 27.50 33.35 -32.44
C GLY A 594 27.52 33.60 -30.92
N LEU A 595 28.17 32.71 -30.16
CA LEU A 595 28.27 32.76 -28.69
C LEU A 595 29.54 33.47 -28.20
N ALA A 596 30.48 33.78 -29.11
CA ALA A 596 31.76 34.45 -28.84
C ALA A 596 31.82 35.88 -29.39
#